data_AF-M9V0H6-F1
#
_entry.id   AF-M9V0H6-F1
#
_cell.length_a   1.000
_cell.length_b   1.000
_cell.length_c   1.000
_cell.angle_alpha   90.00
_cell.angle_beta   90.00
_cell.angle_gamma   90.00
#
_symmetry.space_group_name_H-M   'P 1'
#
loop_
_entity.id
_entity.type
_entity.pdbx_description
1 polymer ?
#
loop_
_entity_poly.entity_id
_entity_poly.type
_entity_poly.pdbx_seq_one_letter_code
_entity_poly.pdbx_strand_id
1 'polypeptide(L)'
;MNVGGKQVAGHSHRWAKVMGRLTMVMAMGGLLSMAAAGASAQDTAWPVKPIRIVVGFPPGGGPDVMVRSLVPGLSEALGQPVVIENKSC
;
A
#
# COMPACT_ATOMS: atom_id res chain seq x y z
N MET A 1 -21.52 38.22 56.31
CA MET A 1 -21.57 36.77 56.04
C MET A 1 -20.74 36.46 54.81
N ASN A 2 -19.98 35.38 54.91
CA ASN A 2 -18.99 34.82 54.01
C ASN A 2 -19.61 34.14 52.77
N VAL A 3 -19.21 34.50 51.53
CA VAL A 3 -19.11 33.57 50.38
C VAL A 3 -18.14 34.14 49.32
N GLY A 4 -17.13 33.37 48.87
CA GLY A 4 -16.76 33.40 47.44
C GLY A 4 -15.29 33.54 47.02
N GLY A 5 -14.30 33.47 47.91
CA GLY A 5 -12.87 33.56 47.56
C GLY A 5 -12.26 32.31 46.91
N LYS A 6 -12.84 31.75 45.85
CA LYS A 6 -12.25 30.61 45.11
C LYS A 6 -12.57 30.74 43.62
N GLN A 7 -11.65 31.21 42.77
CA GLN A 7 -11.60 30.85 41.34
C GLN A 7 -10.30 31.24 40.57
N VAL A 8 -9.39 32.07 41.09
CA VAL A 8 -8.35 32.68 40.21
C VAL A 8 -7.06 31.86 40.03
N ALA A 9 -6.81 30.80 40.81
CA ALA A 9 -5.52 30.07 40.77
C ALA A 9 -5.38 28.99 39.67
N GLY A 10 -6.43 28.75 38.87
CA GLY A 10 -6.48 27.61 37.94
C GLY A 10 -6.09 27.89 36.49
N HIS A 11 -5.89 29.15 36.08
CA HIS A 11 -5.76 29.49 34.66
C HIS A 11 -4.34 29.25 34.11
N SER A 12 -3.29 29.69 34.81
CA SER A 12 -1.89 29.61 34.33
C SER A 12 -1.39 28.18 34.13
N HIS A 13 -1.87 27.25 34.95
CA HIS A 13 -1.44 25.84 34.90
C HIS A 13 -2.12 25.04 33.77
N ARG A 14 -3.26 25.52 33.26
CA ARG A 14 -3.99 24.88 32.15
C ARG A 14 -3.32 25.17 30.81
N TRP A 15 -2.79 26.38 30.61
CA TRP A 15 -2.07 26.75 29.39
C TRP A 15 -0.74 26.01 29.24
N ALA A 16 0.02 25.84 30.34
CA ALA A 16 1.28 25.09 30.32
C ALA A 16 1.08 23.60 29.93
N LYS A 17 0.02 22.95 30.45
CA LYS A 17 -0.31 21.56 30.09
C LYS A 17 -0.83 21.41 28.65
N VAL A 18 -1.58 22.39 28.15
CA VAL A 18 -2.07 22.41 26.75
C VAL A 18 -0.90 22.59 25.78
N MET A 19 0.02 23.52 26.07
CA MET A 19 1.23 23.74 25.28
C MET A 19 2.19 22.53 25.31
N GLY A 20 2.34 21.86 26.46
CA GLY A 20 3.13 20.63 26.59
C GLY A 20 2.52 19.42 25.85
N ARG A 21 1.19 19.34 25.77
CA ARG A 21 0.49 18.32 24.98
C ARG A 21 0.59 18.58 23.48
N LEU A 22 0.50 19.84 23.06
CA LEU A 22 0.65 20.26 21.66
C LEU A 22 2.06 19.99 21.12
N THR A 23 3.10 20.25 21.91
CA THR A 23 4.49 19.94 21.55
C THR A 23 4.74 18.43 21.44
N MET A 24 4.14 17.62 22.34
CA MET A 24 4.25 16.17 22.29
C MET A 24 3.53 15.55 21.08
N VAL A 25 2.36 16.08 20.69
CA VAL A 25 1.63 15.64 19.48
C VAL A 25 2.41 15.97 18.20
N MET A 26 3.03 17.14 18.12
CA MET A 26 3.86 17.53 16.98
C MET A 26 5.12 16.63 16.85
N ALA A 27 5.77 16.29 17.96
CA ALA A 27 6.92 15.39 17.97
C ALA A 27 6.57 13.96 17.50
N MET A 28 5.41 13.44 17.91
CA MET A 28 4.91 12.14 17.44
C MET A 28 4.48 12.17 15.96
N GLY A 29 3.88 13.27 15.49
CA GLY A 29 3.50 13.45 14.08
C GLY A 29 4.70 13.50 13.12
N GLY A 30 5.82 14.08 13.56
CA GLY A 30 7.07 14.11 12.80
C GLY A 30 7.69 12.72 12.61
N LEU A 31 7.67 11.88 13.64
CA LEU A 31 8.15 10.50 13.58
C LEU A 31 7.27 9.64 12.66
N LEU A 32 5.95 9.84 12.68
CA LEU A 32 5.02 9.09 11.82
C LEU A 32 5.14 9.47 10.34
N SER A 33 5.42 10.74 10.03
CA SER A 33 5.65 11.20 8.64
C SER A 33 6.94 10.64 8.04
N MET A 34 7.97 10.40 8.85
CA MET A 34 9.22 9.78 8.37
C MET A 34 9.03 8.29 8.01
N ALA A 35 8.12 7.59 8.68
CA ALA A 35 7.78 6.20 8.39
C ALA A 35 7.00 6.03 7.06
N ALA A 36 6.31 7.08 6.60
CA ALA A 36 5.58 7.07 5.33
C ALA A 36 6.49 7.28 4.09
N ALA A 37 7.73 7.76 4.27
CA ALA A 37 8.64 8.06 3.17
C ALA A 37 9.19 6.81 2.43
N GLY A 38 8.97 5.61 2.96
CA GLY A 38 9.39 4.34 2.35
C GLY A 38 8.38 3.72 1.38
N ALA A 39 7.17 4.29 1.26
CA ALA A 39 6.15 3.78 0.34
C ALA A 39 6.39 4.33 -1.08
N SER A 40 7.38 3.78 -1.78
CA SER A 40 7.47 3.94 -3.24
C SER A 40 6.40 3.06 -3.87
N ALA A 41 5.40 3.67 -4.50
CA ALA A 41 4.56 2.97 -5.47
C ALA A 41 5.49 2.40 -6.57
N GLN A 42 5.17 1.24 -7.14
CA GLN A 42 6.06 0.63 -8.14
C GLN A 42 6.18 1.54 -9.37
N ASP A 43 7.26 2.33 -9.44
CA ASP A 43 7.54 3.23 -10.55
C ASP A 43 7.83 2.48 -11.86
N THR A 44 8.16 1.18 -11.76
CA THR A 44 8.26 0.29 -12.92
C THR A 44 6.89 -0.13 -13.43
N ALA A 45 6.55 0.31 -14.64
CA ALA A 45 5.38 -0.17 -15.37
C ALA A 45 5.42 -1.70 -15.47
N TRP A 46 4.35 -2.35 -15.02
CA TRP A 46 4.16 -3.79 -15.22
C TRP A 46 4.01 -4.08 -16.71
N PRO A 47 4.58 -5.17 -17.25
CA PRO A 47 5.30 -6.25 -16.58
C PRO A 47 6.83 -6.09 -16.62
N VAL A 48 7.49 -6.40 -15.49
CA VAL A 48 8.96 -6.37 -15.37
C VAL A 48 9.63 -7.72 -15.62
N LYS A 49 8.82 -8.78 -15.73
CA LYS A 49 9.28 -10.17 -15.91
C LYS A 49 8.32 -10.94 -16.82
N PRO A 50 8.79 -12.05 -17.43
CA PRO A 50 7.94 -12.93 -18.23
C PRO A 50 6.66 -13.33 -17.49
N ILE A 51 5.54 -13.36 -18.21
CA ILE A 51 4.24 -13.73 -17.68
C ILE A 51 4.06 -15.24 -17.85
N ARG A 52 3.55 -15.91 -16.82
CA ARG A 52 3.21 -17.34 -16.87
C ARG A 52 1.70 -17.51 -16.82
N ILE A 53 1.13 -18.13 -17.84
CA ILE A 53 -0.28 -18.51 -17.86
C ILE A 53 -0.37 -19.97 -17.44
N VAL A 54 -0.98 -20.22 -16.29
CA VAL A 54 -1.19 -21.58 -15.79
C VAL A 54 -2.47 -22.14 -16.39
N VAL A 55 -2.35 -23.23 -17.15
CA VAL A 55 -3.49 -23.94 -17.74
C VAL A 55 -3.76 -25.19 -16.91
N GLY A 56 -4.91 -25.23 -16.25
CA GLY A 56 -5.35 -26.35 -15.39
C GLY A 56 -5.80 -27.61 -16.15
N PHE A 57 -5.35 -27.79 -17.39
CA PHE A 57 -5.81 -28.85 -18.29
C PHE A 57 -4.62 -29.53 -18.97
N PRO A 58 -4.79 -30.78 -19.44
CA PRO A 58 -3.78 -31.47 -20.23
C PRO A 58 -3.30 -30.65 -21.43
N PRO A 59 -2.01 -30.75 -21.81
CA PRO A 59 -1.50 -30.15 -23.03
C PRO A 59 -2.29 -30.62 -24.25
N GLY A 60 -2.56 -29.71 -25.20
CA GLY A 60 -3.37 -30.00 -26.38
C GLY A 60 -4.89 -30.08 -26.14
N GLY A 61 -5.37 -29.94 -24.90
CA GLY A 61 -6.79 -29.76 -24.60
C GLY A 61 -7.33 -28.42 -25.10
N GLY A 62 -8.65 -28.28 -25.24
CA GLY A 62 -9.29 -27.04 -25.72
C GLY A 62 -8.74 -25.74 -25.09
N PRO A 63 -8.56 -25.67 -23.76
CA PRO A 63 -7.97 -24.51 -23.09
C PRO A 63 -6.51 -24.22 -23.47
N ASP A 64 -5.68 -25.25 -23.67
CA ASP A 64 -4.29 -25.10 -24.12
C ASP A 64 -4.23 -24.57 -25.56
N VAL A 65 -5.08 -25.09 -26.44
CA VAL A 65 -5.18 -24.64 -27.84
C VAL A 65 -5.66 -23.19 -27.91
N MET A 66 -6.68 -22.84 -27.12
CA MET A 66 -7.18 -21.48 -27.03
C MET A 66 -6.10 -20.51 -26.53
N VAL A 67 -5.41 -20.81 -25.42
CA VAL A 67 -4.40 -19.87 -24.92
C VAL A 67 -3.23 -19.70 -25.89
N ARG A 68 -2.84 -20.75 -26.63
CA ARG A 68 -1.76 -20.68 -27.63
C ARG A 68 -2.07 -19.69 -28.77
N SER A 69 -3.33 -19.49 -29.13
CA SER A 69 -3.68 -18.48 -30.13
C SER A 69 -3.65 -17.05 -29.57
N LEU A 70 -3.85 -16.86 -28.26
CA LEU A 70 -3.78 -15.55 -27.59
C LEU A 70 -2.35 -15.10 -27.27
N VAL A 71 -1.43 -16.03 -26.99
CA VAL A 71 -0.06 -15.73 -26.53
C VAL A 71 0.69 -14.74 -27.43
N PRO A 72 0.70 -14.85 -28.77
CA PRO A 72 1.45 -13.93 -29.63
C PRO A 72 1.00 -12.47 -29.46
N GLY A 73 -0.31 -12.23 -29.49
CA GLY A 73 -0.86 -10.88 -29.34
C GLY A 73 -0.63 -10.30 -27.94
N LEU A 74 -0.67 -11.14 -26.90
CA LEU A 74 -0.37 -10.70 -25.54
C LEU A 74 1.11 -10.36 -25.36
N SER A 75 2.00 -11.18 -25.95
CA SER A 75 3.44 -10.93 -25.90
C SER A 75 3.83 -9.66 -26.66
N GLU A 76 3.17 -9.37 -27.78
CA GLU A 76 3.36 -8.15 -28.56
C GLU A 76 2.85 -6.91 -27.82
N ALA A 77 1.62 -6.98 -27.29
CA ALA A 77 1.01 -5.87 -26.56
C ALA A 77 1.76 -5.50 -25.26
N LEU A 78 2.34 -6.48 -24.58
CA LEU A 78 3.04 -6.28 -23.32
C LEU A 78 4.55 -6.11 -23.46
N GLY A 79 5.13 -6.37 -24.64
CA GLY A 79 6.58 -6.32 -24.86
C GLY A 79 7.39 -7.29 -24.00
N GLN A 80 6.72 -8.28 -23.40
CA GLN A 80 7.29 -9.26 -22.49
C GLN A 80 6.88 -10.66 -22.93
N PRO A 81 7.76 -11.66 -22.82
CA PRO A 81 7.43 -13.02 -23.22
C PRO A 81 6.36 -13.61 -22.29
N VAL A 82 5.42 -14.34 -22.90
CA VAL A 82 4.35 -15.05 -22.22
C VAL A 82 4.58 -16.55 -22.37
N VAL A 83 4.64 -17.27 -21.25
CA VAL A 83 4.93 -18.70 -21.17
C VAL A 83 3.69 -19.43 -20.68
N ILE A 84 3.35 -20.55 -21.31
CA ILE A 84 2.23 -21.40 -20.90
C ILE A 84 2.78 -22.51 -19.99
N GLU A 85 2.18 -22.68 -18.82
CA GLU A 85 2.51 -23.74 -17.86
C GLU A 85 1.29 -24.62 -17.62
N ASN A 86 1.27 -25.80 -18.22
CA ASN A 86 0.16 -26.74 -18.06
C ASN A 86 0.33 -27.51 -16.75
N LYS A 87 -0.63 -27.38 -15.84
CA LYS A 87 -0.73 -28.19 -14.62
C LYS A 87 -1.98 -29.03 -14.70
N SER A 88 -1.80 -30.30 -15.03
CA SER A 88 -2.86 -31.31 -14.92
C SER A 88 -2.81 -31.94 -13.54
N CYS A 89 -3.99 -32.23 -12.98
CA CYS A 89 -4.16 -33.08 -11.82
C CYS A 89 -4.15 -34.56 -12.18
#